data_AF-A0AAU6IVV2-F1
#
_entry.id   AF-A0AAU6IVV2-F1
#
_cell.length_a   1.000
_cell.length_b   1.000
_cell.length_c   1.000
_cell.angle_alpha   90.00
_cell.angle_beta   90.00
_cell.angle_gamma   90.00
#
_symmetry.space_group_name_H-M   'P 1'
#
loop_
_entity.id
_entity.type
_entity.pdbx_description
1 polymer ?
#
loop_
_entity_poly.entity_id
_entity_poly.type
_entity_poly.pdbx_seq_one_letter_code
_entity_poly.pdbx_strand_id
1 'polypeptide(L)'
;MDHRRCPAAHPQDLTSCVGPVVVTVLDAVNAGANGCEHHGARLLASLDRGRVYALPDAPPGAAIRTFKAAAGLRPFCWVDDPRTAPSQLSRIEDRARQER
;
A
#
# COMPACT_ATOMS: atom_id res chain seq x y z
N MET A 1 0.19 18.22 -16.69
CA MET A 1 0.18 17.07 -15.77
C MET A 1 -1.26 16.65 -15.61
N ASP A 2 -1.61 15.51 -16.19
CA ASP A 2 -2.97 15.01 -16.20
C ASP A 2 -3.41 14.68 -14.77
N HIS A 3 -4.48 15.33 -14.32
CA HIS A 3 -5.05 15.25 -12.97
C HIS A 3 -5.77 13.91 -12.72
N ARG A 4 -5.35 12.83 -13.38
CA ARG A 4 -5.92 11.51 -13.15
C ARG A 4 -5.38 10.97 -11.84
N ARG A 5 -6.31 10.75 -10.91
CA ARG A 5 -6.10 9.99 -9.67
C ARG A 5 -5.31 8.71 -9.95
N CYS A 6 -4.39 8.37 -9.05
CA CYS A 6 -3.66 7.10 -9.13
C CYS A 6 -4.65 5.93 -9.15
N PRO A 7 -4.51 4.92 -10.04
CA PRO A 7 -5.44 3.79 -10.06
C PRO A 7 -5.41 2.97 -8.77
N ALA A 8 -4.27 2.95 -8.06
CA ALA A 8 -4.14 2.31 -6.75
C ALA A 8 -4.61 3.19 -5.57
N ALA A 9 -4.95 4.46 -5.78
CA ALA A 9 -5.42 5.32 -4.69
C ALA A 9 -6.89 5.03 -4.37
N HIS A 10 -7.13 4.50 -3.18
CA HIS A 10 -8.49 4.34 -2.64
C HIS A 10 -9.28 5.66 -2.73
N PRO A 11 -10.57 5.68 -3.13
CA PRO A 11 -11.32 6.92 -3.35
C PRO A 11 -11.25 7.96 -2.21
N GLN A 12 -11.13 7.51 -0.96
CA GLN A 12 -11.00 8.37 0.22
C GLN A 12 -9.56 8.82 0.52
N ASP A 13 -8.54 8.19 -0.06
CA ASP A 13 -7.15 8.65 0.08
C ASP A 13 -6.91 9.85 -0.84
N LEU A 14 -7.01 11.07 -0.31
CA LEU A 14 -6.84 12.31 -1.08
C LEU A 14 -5.38 12.72 -1.33
N THR A 15 -4.41 11.90 -0.93
CA THR A 15 -3.00 12.24 -1.11
C THR A 15 -2.59 12.21 -2.59
N SER A 16 -1.67 13.11 -2.96
CA SER A 16 -1.10 13.16 -4.31
C SER A 16 -0.16 11.98 -4.56
N CYS A 17 0.04 11.62 -5.84
CA CYS A 17 1.05 10.63 -6.21
C CYS A 17 2.45 11.11 -5.81
N VAL A 18 3.30 10.16 -5.42
CA VAL A 18 4.75 10.38 -5.32
C VAL A 18 5.43 9.55 -6.40
N GLY A 19 5.71 10.20 -7.53
CA GLY A 19 6.32 9.57 -8.69
C GLY A 19 5.34 8.85 -9.63
N PRO A 20 5.88 8.16 -10.65
CA PRO A 20 5.11 7.49 -11.69
C PRO A 20 4.46 6.19 -11.18
N VAL A 21 3.54 5.64 -11.98
CA VAL A 21 2.98 4.30 -11.77
C VAL A 21 4.03 3.26 -12.13
N VAL A 22 4.47 2.45 -11.17
CA VAL A 22 5.62 1.53 -11.29
C VAL A 22 5.40 0.17 -10.63
N VAL A 23 4.26 -0.04 -9.96
CA VAL A 23 3.94 -1.32 -9.32
C VAL A 23 2.52 -1.76 -9.65
N THR A 24 2.30 -3.07 -9.59
CA THR A 24 0.96 -3.68 -9.53
C THR A 24 0.77 -4.30 -8.16
N VAL A 25 -0.34 -3.97 -7.50
CA VAL A 25 -0.75 -4.62 -6.25
C VAL A 25 -1.92 -5.54 -6.56
N LEU A 26 -1.79 -6.80 -6.15
CA LEU A 26 -2.80 -7.83 -6.30
C LEU A 26 -3.35 -8.24 -4.93
N ASP A 27 -4.64 -8.53 -4.86
CA ASP A 27 -5.27 -9.15 -3.71
C ASP A 27 -5.08 -10.69 -3.68
N ALA A 28 -5.77 -11.35 -2.77
CA ALA A 28 -5.73 -12.80 -2.60
C ALA A 28 -6.27 -13.58 -3.83
N VAL A 29 -7.14 -12.97 -4.63
CA VAL A 29 -7.80 -13.61 -5.79
C VAL A 29 -7.27 -13.12 -7.14
N ASN A 30 -6.18 -12.34 -7.13
CA ASN A 30 -5.52 -11.74 -8.30
C ASN A 30 -6.26 -10.59 -8.96
N ALA A 31 -7.24 -9.97 -8.29
CA ALA A 31 -7.70 -8.64 -8.70
C ALA A 31 -6.68 -7.60 -8.22
N GLY A 32 -6.51 -6.51 -8.95
CA GLY A 32 -5.47 -5.55 -8.62
C GLY A 32 -5.48 -4.26 -9.39
N ALA A 33 -4.58 -3.37 -8.98
CA ALA A 33 -4.44 -2.04 -9.55
C ALA A 33 -2.96 -1.67 -9.71
N ASN A 34 -2.67 -0.93 -10.77
CA ASN A 34 -1.35 -0.32 -10.97
C ASN A 34 -1.26 0.98 -10.16
N GLY A 35 -0.11 1.24 -9.54
CA GLY A 35 0.10 2.41 -8.69
C GLY A 35 1.52 2.94 -8.69
N CYS A 36 1.68 4.17 -8.22
CA CYS A 36 2.97 4.64 -7.73
C CYS A 36 3.37 3.91 -6.44
N GLU A 37 4.63 3.98 -6.03
CA GLU A 37 5.10 3.32 -4.80
C GLU A 37 4.31 3.77 -3.56
N HIS A 38 3.92 5.07 -3.51
CA HIS A 38 3.15 5.63 -2.40
C HIS A 38 1.74 5.03 -2.27
N HIS A 39 0.92 5.12 -3.32
CA HIS A 39 -0.44 4.56 -3.26
C HIS A 39 -0.44 3.02 -3.31
N GLY A 40 0.53 2.41 -4.00
CA GLY A 40 0.73 0.96 -3.98
C GLY A 40 1.02 0.45 -2.56
N ALA A 41 1.83 1.16 -1.78
CA ALA A 41 2.12 0.77 -0.40
C ALA A 41 0.88 0.87 0.50
N ARG A 42 0.08 1.94 0.35
CA ARG A 42 -1.15 2.16 1.12
C ARG A 42 -2.25 1.16 0.77
N LEU A 43 -2.39 0.82 -0.51
CA LEU A 43 -3.28 -0.25 -0.96
C LEU A 43 -2.83 -1.60 -0.40
N LEU A 44 -1.55 -1.94 -0.56
CA LEU A 44 -0.98 -3.20 -0.07
C LEU A 44 -1.15 -3.37 1.45
N ALA A 45 -0.97 -2.28 2.23
CA ALA A 45 -1.17 -2.30 3.68
C ALA A 45 -2.62 -2.58 4.08
N SER A 46 -3.58 -2.30 3.20
CA SER A 46 -5.02 -2.45 3.46
C SER A 46 -5.61 -3.77 2.97
N LEU A 47 -4.81 -4.60 2.30
CA LEU A 47 -5.25 -5.89 1.75
C LEU A 47 -4.81 -7.05 2.63
N ASP A 48 -5.74 -7.98 2.88
CA ASP A 48 -5.37 -9.30 3.37
C ASP A 48 -4.68 -10.10 2.25
N ARG A 49 -3.54 -10.72 2.59
CA ARG A 49 -2.71 -11.53 1.67
C ARG A 49 -2.35 -10.84 0.34
N GLY A 50 -2.29 -9.51 0.35
CA GLY A 50 -1.90 -8.71 -0.81
C GLY A 50 -0.44 -8.96 -1.23
N ARG A 51 -0.18 -8.87 -2.53
CA ARG A 51 1.14 -9.02 -3.15
C ARG A 51 1.45 -7.80 -3.99
N VAL A 52 2.73 -7.46 -4.12
CA VAL A 52 3.19 -6.36 -4.98
C VAL A 52 4.25 -6.85 -5.94
N TYR A 53 4.14 -6.41 -7.19
CA TYR A 53 5.06 -6.69 -8.27
C TYR A 53 5.50 -5.38 -8.92
N ALA A 54 6.73 -5.35 -9.42
CA ALA A 54 7.21 -4.21 -10.21
C ALA A 54 6.64 -4.32 -11.63
N LEU A 55 6.30 -3.20 -12.25
CA LEU A 55 5.99 -3.17 -13.68
C LEU A 55 7.27 -3.42 -14.50
N PRO A 56 7.15 -3.87 -15.77
CA PRO A 56 8.31 -4.23 -16.59
C PRO A 56 9.39 -3.14 -16.68
N ASP A 57 8.98 -1.87 -16.80
CA ASP A 57 9.88 -0.72 -16.93
C ASP A 57 10.12 0.03 -15.60
N ALA A 58 9.73 -0.57 -14.47
CA ALA A 58 9.87 0.06 -13.18
C ALA A 58 11.35 0.15 -12.75
N PRO A 59 11.75 1.22 -12.02
CA PRO A 59 13.07 1.30 -11.44
C PRO A 59 13.38 0.09 -10.56
N PRO A 60 14.63 -0.42 -10.57
CA PRO A 60 15.02 -1.55 -9.74
C PRO A 60 14.62 -1.36 -8.26
N GLY A 61 14.05 -2.42 -7.69
CA GLY A 61 13.61 -2.43 -6.29
C GLY A 61 12.29 -1.71 -6.00
N ALA A 62 11.54 -1.20 -6.99
CA ALA A 62 10.26 -0.52 -6.77
C ALA A 62 9.27 -1.37 -5.93
N ALA A 63 9.12 -2.65 -6.26
CA ALA A 63 8.27 -3.56 -5.49
C ALA A 63 8.76 -3.75 -4.04
N ILE A 64 10.08 -3.86 -3.84
CA ILE A 64 10.68 -4.06 -2.50
C ILE A 64 10.49 -2.81 -1.63
N ARG A 65 10.73 -1.61 -2.19
CA ARG A 65 10.49 -0.34 -1.49
C ARG A 65 9.02 -0.20 -1.10
N THR A 66 8.13 -0.47 -2.04
CA THR A 66 6.67 -0.47 -1.81
C THR A 66 6.27 -1.46 -0.71
N PHE A 67 6.78 -2.69 -0.76
CA PHE A 67 6.51 -3.72 0.26
C PHE A 67 7.00 -3.30 1.65
N LYS A 68 8.21 -2.76 1.75
CA LYS A 68 8.78 -2.27 3.01
C LYS A 68 7.99 -1.07 3.55
N ALA A 69 7.60 -0.13 2.69
CA ALA A 69 6.76 0.99 3.08
C ALA A 69 5.41 0.53 3.62
N ALA A 70 4.76 -0.43 2.94
CA ALA A 70 3.48 -0.99 3.38
C ALA A 70 3.55 -1.63 4.77
N ALA A 71 4.68 -2.26 5.14
CA ALA A 71 4.84 -2.90 6.44
C ALA A 71 4.76 -1.91 7.63
N GLY A 72 5.12 -0.64 7.40
CA GLY A 72 5.02 0.43 8.40
C GLY A 72 3.73 1.25 8.32
N LEU A 73 2.86 0.97 7.35
CA LEU A 73 1.58 1.64 7.21
C LEU A 73 0.49 0.82 7.91
N ARG A 74 -0.42 1.52 8.58
CA ARG A 74 -1.64 0.90 9.09
C ARG A 74 -2.63 0.70 7.92
N PRO A 75 -3.47 -0.34 7.96
CA PRO A 75 -4.59 -0.49 7.03
C PRO A 75 -5.48 0.76 7.04
N PHE A 76 -6.00 1.12 5.87
CA PHE A 76 -6.89 2.27 5.69
C PHE A 76 -6.33 3.54 6.34
N CYS A 77 -5.05 3.86 6.06
CA CYS A 77 -4.33 4.97 6.69
C CYS A 77 -4.93 6.38 6.42
N TRP A 78 -5.92 6.48 5.53
CA TRP A 78 -6.72 7.68 5.28
C TRP A 78 -7.96 7.80 6.18
N VAL A 79 -8.26 6.79 6.99
CA VAL A 79 -9.36 6.80 7.96
C VAL A 79 -8.83 7.21 9.34
N ASP A 80 -9.44 8.26 9.90
CA ASP A 80 -9.09 8.83 11.21
C ASP A 80 -10.01 8.32 12.33
N ASP A 81 -10.11 6.98 12.44
CA ASP A 81 -10.87 6.30 13.49
C ASP A 81 -9.95 5.71 14.57
N PRO A 82 -10.43 5.59 15.82
CA PRO A 82 -9.72 4.90 16.89
C PRO A 82 -9.28 3.48 16.49
N ARG A 83 -8.02 3.16 16.80
CA ARG A 83 -7.38 1.86 16.50
C ARG A 83 -7.40 0.98 17.74
N THR A 84 -8.45 0.19 17.90
CA THR A 84 -8.72 -0.62 19.09
C THR A 84 -8.47 -2.13 18.89
N ALA A 85 -8.33 -2.60 17.65
CA ALA A 85 -8.08 -4.00 17.30
C ALA A 85 -6.71 -4.20 16.63
N PRO A 86 -6.07 -5.39 16.79
CA PRO A 86 -4.80 -5.71 16.13
C PRO A 86 -4.85 -5.57 14.59
N SER A 87 -5.97 -5.96 13.97
CA SER A 87 -6.16 -5.83 12.52
C SER A 87 -6.12 -4.40 11.98
N GLN A 88 -6.09 -3.38 12.85
CA GLN A 88 -6.01 -1.98 12.49
C GLN A 88 -4.58 -1.41 12.61
N LEU A 89 -3.61 -2.24 13.01
CA LEU A 89 -2.21 -1.89 13.18
C LEU A 89 -1.40 -2.24 11.94
N SER A 90 -0.25 -1.60 11.81
CA SER A 90 0.75 -2.00 10.81
C SER A 90 1.41 -3.33 11.21
N ARG A 91 1.97 -4.04 10.23
CA ARG A 91 2.67 -5.31 10.49
C ARG A 91 3.88 -5.14 11.43
N ILE A 92 4.55 -3.98 11.37
CA ILE A 92 5.65 -3.67 12.29
C ILE A 92 5.13 -3.49 13.72
N GLU A 93 4.03 -2.75 13.91
CA GLU A 93 3.40 -2.57 15.23
C GLU A 93 2.92 -3.90 15.82
N ASP A 94 2.26 -4.74 15.01
CA ASP A 94 1.79 -6.07 15.44
C ASP A 94 2.94 -6.96 15.89
N ARG A 95 4.02 -7.00 15.10
CA ARG A 95 5.21 -7.78 15.47
C ARG A 95 5.80 -7.33 16.79
N ALA A 96 5.98 -6.01 16.95
CA ALA A 96 6.51 -5.43 18.19
C ALA A 96 5.62 -5.65 19.42
N ARG A 97 4.34 -6.03 19.24
CA ARG A 97 3.44 -6.43 20.33
C ARG A 97 3.54 -7.91 20.65
N GLN A 98 3.76 -8.76 19.66
CA GLN A 98 3.92 -10.21 19.84
C GLN A 98 5.26 -10.59 20.49
N GLU A 99 6.26 -9.71 20.37
CA GLU A 99 7.59 -9.89 20.94
C GLU A 99 7.72 -9.43 22.41
N ARG A 100 6.63 -8.95 23.03
CA ARG A 100 6.58 -8.58 24.45
C ARG A 100 5.92 -9.66 25.29
#